data_AF-A0A507DLT6-F1
#
_entry.id   AF-A0A507DLT6-F1
#
_cell.length_a   1.000
_cell.length_b   1.000
_cell.length_c   1.000
_cell.angle_alpha   90.00
_cell.angle_beta   90.00
_cell.angle_gamma   90.00
#
_symmetry.space_group_name_H-M   'P 1'
#
loop_
_entity.id
_entity.type
_entity.pdbx_description
1 polymer ?
#
loop_
_entity_poly.entity_id
_entity_poly.type
_entity_poly.pdbx_seq_one_letter_code
_entity_poly.pdbx_strand_id
1 'polypeptide(L)'
;MSGTSTSDGFSLNITYPNLSAGLSFCTAIVVAIQLCCLVFYILVMELLQAQRALTLRNFFTPANTLLFASLVSLLAMTLLNGFYSLGTTPLLEALIQFCLGTIELCYTFFSAERSQLIVTTLFPSRLKLFKCTIALAPAIYYAQVIPPILHMFLDSDDAANLYKGANKWHLLCYTFNALAGIFLILVDTALLAAFLHFIFKARKGGFRADPQLDKVAWYGVYASAACYVTFLVFGAAFLGRGGSWRDSSEESVGLRRVVMTVAICMIDIVLMTLFGMKVAVNRLERYGVKMNTAAAAQNEFVGATATTADTTAITAHNFQVDAGDSGRRTHRTFEGSGNARSANLPP
;
A
#
# COMPACT_ATOMS: atom_id res chain seq x y z
N MET A 1 34.92 -57.80 25.78
CA MET A 1 33.56 -57.29 26.02
C MET A 1 33.60 -55.78 26.03
N SER A 2 33.38 -55.15 24.87
CA SER A 2 33.21 -53.71 24.74
C SER A 2 31.75 -53.45 24.38
N GLY A 3 30.95 -53.08 25.38
CA GLY A 3 29.54 -52.75 25.19
C GLY A 3 29.43 -51.39 24.51
N THR A 4 29.05 -51.36 23.24
CA THR A 4 28.59 -50.15 22.56
C THR A 4 27.17 -49.85 23.03
N SER A 5 27.04 -48.95 23.99
CA SER A 5 25.77 -48.34 24.37
C SER A 5 25.28 -47.46 23.22
N THR A 6 24.35 -47.97 22.40
CA THR A 6 23.56 -47.15 21.48
C THR A 6 22.59 -46.33 22.32
N SER A 7 22.95 -45.10 22.62
CA SER A 7 21.98 -44.12 23.10
C SER A 7 21.02 -43.86 21.95
N ASP A 8 19.82 -44.45 22.01
CA ASP A 8 18.68 -44.12 21.16
C ASP A 8 18.21 -42.70 21.51
N GLY A 9 19.03 -41.71 21.12
CA GLY A 9 18.66 -40.32 21.18
C GLY A 9 17.48 -40.12 20.24
N PHE A 10 16.34 -39.72 20.79
CA PHE A 10 15.14 -39.36 20.05
C PHE A 10 15.46 -38.12 19.18
N SER A 11 16.07 -38.33 18.02
CA SER A 11 16.32 -37.28 17.04
C SER A 11 15.00 -37.00 16.35
N LEU A 12 14.32 -35.94 16.80
CA LEU A 12 13.13 -35.42 16.12
C LEU A 12 13.57 -34.95 14.72
N ASN A 13 13.43 -35.82 13.72
CA ASN A 13 13.73 -35.49 12.32
C ASN A 13 12.67 -34.52 11.79
N ILE A 14 12.81 -33.23 12.14
CA ILE A 14 11.99 -32.16 11.59
C ILE A 14 12.43 -31.99 10.13
N THR A 15 11.64 -32.53 9.21
CA THR A 15 11.82 -32.25 7.78
C THR A 15 11.35 -30.81 7.48
N TYR A 16 12.04 -30.12 6.58
CA TYR A 16 11.67 -28.77 6.16
C TYR A 16 10.19 -28.59 5.73
N PRO A 17 9.56 -29.55 5.02
CA PRO A 17 8.14 -29.47 4.69
C PRO A 17 7.22 -29.39 5.91
N ASN A 18 7.49 -30.20 6.94
CA ASN A 18 6.72 -30.21 8.18
C ASN A 18 6.90 -28.89 8.96
N LEU A 19 8.13 -28.35 8.97
CA LEU A 19 8.40 -27.04 9.59
C LEU A 19 7.64 -25.92 8.88
N SER A 20 7.71 -25.86 7.54
CA SER A 20 7.00 -24.86 6.74
C SER A 20 5.49 -24.94 6.93
N ALA A 21 4.94 -26.16 6.92
CA ALA A 21 3.51 -26.38 7.16
C ALA A 21 3.10 -25.91 8.57
N GLY A 22 3.85 -26.30 9.59
CA GLY A 22 3.62 -25.89 10.98
C GLY A 22 3.61 -24.37 11.14
N LEU A 23 4.63 -23.68 10.59
CA LEU A 23 4.70 -22.22 10.60
C LEU A 23 3.52 -21.56 9.87
N SER A 24 3.09 -22.13 8.74
CA SER A 24 1.95 -21.64 7.98
C SER A 24 0.65 -21.75 8.77
N PHE A 25 0.40 -22.88 9.43
CA PHE A 25 -0.78 -23.07 10.28
C PHE A 25 -0.74 -22.20 11.54
N CYS A 26 0.42 -22.03 12.18
CA CYS A 26 0.57 -21.07 13.27
C CYS A 26 0.23 -19.65 12.83
N THR A 27 0.70 -19.24 11.65
CA THR A 27 0.38 -17.92 11.07
C THR A 27 -1.12 -17.81 10.77
N ALA A 28 -1.76 -18.87 10.25
CA ALA A 28 -3.21 -18.90 10.01
C ALA A 28 -4.02 -18.66 11.30
N ILE A 29 -3.60 -19.23 12.44
CA ILE A 29 -4.23 -18.98 13.74
C ILE A 29 -4.10 -17.51 14.14
N VAL A 30 -2.92 -16.92 13.98
CA VAL A 30 -2.68 -15.50 14.27
C VAL A 30 -3.57 -14.60 13.39
N VAL A 31 -3.66 -14.89 12.10
CA VAL A 31 -4.50 -14.14 11.15
C VAL A 31 -5.99 -14.30 11.48
N ALA A 32 -6.44 -15.48 11.90
CA ALA A 32 -7.81 -15.71 12.34
C ALA A 32 -8.16 -14.87 13.57
N ILE A 33 -7.24 -14.77 14.55
CA ILE A 33 -7.40 -13.90 15.72
C ILE A 33 -7.50 -12.44 15.27
N GLN A 34 -6.64 -11.99 14.36
CA GLN A 34 -6.70 -10.62 13.83
C GLN A 34 -8.02 -10.32 13.11
N LEU A 35 -8.53 -11.26 12.31
CA LEU A 35 -9.81 -11.11 11.63
C LEU A 35 -10.94 -10.96 12.65
N CYS A 36 -10.96 -11.77 13.71
CA CYS A 36 -11.90 -11.63 14.83
C CYS A 36 -11.77 -10.27 15.52
N CYS A 37 -10.54 -9.79 15.78
CA CYS A 37 -10.29 -8.47 16.35
C CYS A 37 -10.78 -7.33 15.44
N LEU A 38 -10.60 -7.43 14.12
CA LEU A 38 -11.10 -6.46 13.16
C LEU A 38 -12.63 -6.42 13.17
N VAL A 39 -13.29 -7.58 13.10
CA VAL A 39 -14.76 -7.68 13.13
C VAL A 39 -15.29 -7.11 14.44
N PHE A 40 -14.71 -7.50 15.58
CA PHE A 40 -15.08 -6.96 16.89
C PHE A 40 -14.90 -5.43 16.94
N TYR A 41 -13.77 -4.92 16.43
CA TYR A 41 -13.50 -3.50 16.38
C TYR A 41 -14.55 -2.76 15.54
N ILE A 42 -14.88 -3.24 14.34
CA ILE A 42 -15.91 -2.62 13.49
C ILE A 42 -17.26 -2.61 14.21
N LEU A 43 -17.70 -3.74 14.77
CA LEU A 43 -19.00 -3.85 15.43
C LEU A 43 -19.11 -2.96 16.68
N VAL A 44 -18.13 -3.02 17.57
CA VAL A 44 -18.19 -2.33 18.87
C VAL A 44 -17.76 -0.87 18.74
N MET A 45 -16.63 -0.63 18.09
CA MET A 45 -16.05 0.71 18.03
C MET A 45 -16.70 1.54 16.92
N GLU A 46 -16.83 1.02 15.71
CA GLU A 46 -17.33 1.86 14.59
C GLU A 46 -18.86 1.95 14.52
N LEU A 47 -19.58 0.89 14.88
CA LEU A 47 -21.04 0.89 14.79
C LEU A 47 -21.70 1.25 16.12
N LEU A 48 -21.47 0.46 17.17
CA LEU A 48 -22.17 0.62 18.45
C LEU A 48 -21.81 1.95 19.14
N GLN A 49 -20.51 2.22 19.35
CA GLN A 49 -20.07 3.43 20.05
C GLN A 49 -20.31 4.72 19.26
N ALA A 50 -20.31 4.65 17.92
CA ALA A 50 -20.65 5.80 17.08
C ALA A 50 -22.17 5.96 16.86
N GLN A 51 -22.99 5.11 17.49
CA GLN A 51 -24.45 5.10 17.37
C GLN A 51 -24.94 5.00 15.91
N ARG A 52 -24.20 4.28 15.06
CA ARG A 52 -24.59 4.03 13.66
C ARG A 52 -25.49 2.80 13.60
N ALA A 53 -26.49 2.82 12.73
CA ALA A 53 -27.33 1.65 12.48
C ALA A 53 -26.48 0.46 11.98
N LEU A 54 -26.79 -0.76 12.46
CA LEU A 54 -26.15 -2.01 12.04
C LEU A 54 -26.60 -2.40 10.62
N THR A 55 -26.09 -1.68 9.64
CA THR A 55 -26.33 -1.97 8.22
C THR A 55 -25.07 -2.48 7.56
N LEU A 56 -25.19 -3.38 6.58
CA LEU A 56 -24.05 -3.89 5.81
C LEU A 56 -23.25 -2.76 5.16
N ARG A 57 -23.92 -1.68 4.74
CA ARG A 57 -23.28 -0.48 4.19
C ARG A 57 -22.36 0.22 5.21
N ASN A 58 -22.76 0.28 6.47
CA ASN A 58 -21.92 0.87 7.53
C ASN A 58 -20.79 -0.07 7.97
N PHE A 59 -21.00 -1.39 7.86
CA PHE A 59 -19.96 -2.37 8.14
C PHE A 59 -18.87 -2.35 7.05
N PHE A 60 -19.26 -2.38 5.78
CA PHE A 60 -18.38 -2.40 4.61
C PHE A 60 -18.02 -1.00 4.10
N THR A 61 -17.50 -0.15 4.99
CA THR A 61 -16.79 1.06 4.54
C THR A 61 -15.61 0.66 3.65
N PRO A 62 -15.16 1.51 2.70
CA PRO A 62 -14.07 1.14 1.79
C PRO A 62 -12.82 0.60 2.50
N ALA A 63 -12.35 1.29 3.53
CA ALA A 63 -11.23 0.84 4.37
C ALA A 63 -11.49 -0.51 5.08
N ASN A 64 -12.72 -0.74 5.57
CA ASN A 64 -13.09 -2.03 6.20
C ASN A 64 -13.09 -3.16 5.18
N THR A 65 -13.67 -2.92 4.02
CA THR A 65 -13.75 -3.90 2.93
C THR A 65 -12.36 -4.32 2.48
N LEU A 66 -11.45 -3.36 2.29
CA LEU A 66 -10.07 -3.64 1.89
C LEU A 66 -9.30 -4.43 2.95
N LEU A 67 -9.38 -4.03 4.23
CA LEU A 67 -8.72 -4.77 5.32
C LEU A 67 -9.32 -6.16 5.51
N PHE A 68 -10.64 -6.28 5.51
CA PHE A 68 -11.34 -7.55 5.66
C PHE A 68 -10.99 -8.51 4.51
N ALA A 69 -11.06 -8.05 3.26
CA ALA A 69 -10.69 -8.84 2.10
C ALA A 69 -9.21 -9.29 2.13
N SER A 70 -8.30 -8.40 2.56
CA SER A 70 -6.88 -8.75 2.71
C SER A 70 -6.63 -9.81 3.78
N LEU A 71 -7.29 -9.72 4.95
CA LEU A 71 -7.15 -10.70 6.03
C LEU A 71 -7.77 -12.06 5.67
N VAL A 72 -8.93 -12.07 5.02
CA VAL A 72 -9.54 -13.32 4.51
C VAL A 72 -8.63 -13.97 3.48
N SER A 73 -8.05 -13.18 2.58
CA SER A 73 -7.11 -13.68 1.57
C SER A 73 -5.81 -14.19 2.21
N LEU A 74 -5.28 -13.52 3.24
CA LEU A 74 -4.11 -13.97 3.99
C LEU A 74 -4.39 -15.27 4.77
N LEU A 75 -5.58 -15.41 5.35
CA LEU A 75 -6.00 -16.64 6.02
C LEU A 75 -6.08 -17.80 5.02
N ALA A 76 -6.72 -17.57 3.86
CA ALA A 76 -6.76 -18.57 2.80
C ALA A 76 -5.35 -18.94 2.31
N MET A 77 -4.50 -17.94 2.06
CA MET A 77 -3.12 -18.16 1.59
C MET A 77 -2.28 -18.96 2.59
N THR A 78 -2.36 -18.65 3.89
CA THR A 78 -1.61 -19.38 4.94
C THR A 78 -2.07 -20.82 5.07
N LEU A 79 -3.38 -21.09 5.02
CA LEU A 79 -3.91 -22.45 5.01
C LEU A 79 -3.48 -23.22 3.76
N LEU A 80 -3.62 -22.62 2.58
CA LEU A 80 -3.21 -23.22 1.31
C LEU A 80 -1.71 -23.49 1.27
N ASN A 81 -0.87 -22.59 1.79
CA ASN A 81 0.58 -22.78 1.88
C ASN A 81 0.96 -23.91 2.84
N GLY A 82 0.19 -24.08 3.92
CA GLY A 82 0.31 -25.24 4.82
C GLY A 82 0.07 -26.56 4.08
N PHE A 83 -1.02 -26.65 3.33
CA PHE A 83 -1.32 -27.83 2.50
C PHE A 83 -0.31 -28.01 1.35
N TYR A 84 0.09 -26.93 0.67
CA TYR A 84 1.09 -26.96 -0.39
C TYR A 84 2.44 -27.48 0.11
N SER A 85 2.80 -27.16 1.35
CA SER A 85 4.02 -27.67 1.99
C SER A 85 3.98 -29.20 2.19
N LEU A 86 2.79 -29.78 2.40
CA LEU A 86 2.58 -31.23 2.56
C LEU A 86 2.39 -31.96 1.22
N GLY A 87 1.90 -31.27 0.19
CA GLY A 87 1.70 -31.82 -1.14
C GLY A 87 1.53 -30.72 -2.18
N THR A 88 2.29 -30.79 -3.26
CA THR A 88 2.29 -29.75 -4.30
C THR A 88 1.30 -30.10 -5.40
N THR A 89 0.33 -29.22 -5.66
CA THR A 89 -0.49 -29.27 -6.86
C THR A 89 -0.50 -27.90 -7.54
N PRO A 90 -0.54 -27.84 -8.89
CA PRO A 90 -0.61 -26.57 -9.61
C PRO A 90 -1.84 -25.72 -9.23
N LEU A 91 -2.97 -26.37 -8.89
CA LEU A 91 -4.18 -25.69 -8.41
C LEU A 91 -3.94 -24.96 -7.08
N LEU A 92 -3.28 -25.60 -6.11
CA LEU A 92 -2.93 -24.95 -4.84
C LEU A 92 -2.02 -23.74 -5.08
N GLU A 93 -1.04 -23.87 -5.97
CA GLU A 93 -0.15 -22.76 -6.36
C GLU A 93 -0.94 -21.61 -6.98
N ALA A 94 -1.85 -21.88 -7.93
CA ALA A 94 -2.70 -20.86 -8.54
C ALA A 94 -3.58 -20.13 -7.50
N LEU A 95 -4.16 -20.86 -6.55
CA LEU A 95 -4.98 -20.28 -5.48
C LEU A 95 -4.14 -19.43 -4.51
N ILE A 96 -2.93 -19.86 -4.17
CA ILE A 96 -1.98 -19.07 -3.37
C ILE A 96 -1.64 -17.76 -4.10
N GLN A 97 -1.31 -17.84 -5.39
CA GLN A 97 -0.99 -16.67 -6.21
C GLN A 97 -2.18 -15.71 -6.33
N PHE A 98 -3.40 -16.24 -6.44
CA PHE A 98 -4.63 -15.44 -6.45
C PHE A 98 -4.84 -14.70 -5.13
N CYS A 99 -4.64 -15.39 -4.00
CA CYS A 99 -4.75 -14.77 -2.67
C CYS A 99 -3.69 -13.67 -2.48
N LEU A 100 -2.45 -13.93 -2.88
CA LEU A 100 -1.37 -12.95 -2.82
C LEU A 100 -1.72 -11.69 -3.64
N GLY A 101 -2.18 -11.86 -4.88
CA GLY A 101 -2.55 -10.74 -5.75
C GLY A 101 -3.73 -9.94 -5.19
N THR A 102 -4.66 -10.61 -4.51
CA THR A 102 -5.76 -9.95 -3.79
C THR A 102 -5.25 -9.10 -2.62
N ILE A 103 -4.30 -9.61 -1.83
CA ILE A 103 -3.69 -8.87 -0.71
C ILE A 103 -2.97 -7.62 -1.22
N GLU A 104 -2.14 -7.76 -2.26
CA GLU A 104 -1.38 -6.65 -2.86
C GLU A 104 -2.30 -5.58 -3.46
N LEU A 105 -3.39 -6.01 -4.11
CA LEU A 105 -4.41 -5.12 -4.64
C LEU A 105 -5.12 -4.36 -3.52
N CYS A 106 -5.57 -5.05 -2.48
CA CYS A 106 -6.21 -4.44 -1.32
C CYS A 106 -5.28 -3.44 -0.62
N TYR A 107 -4.00 -3.79 -0.44
CA TYR A 107 -2.98 -2.88 0.09
C TYR A 107 -2.84 -1.63 -0.76
N THR A 108 -2.71 -1.80 -2.08
CA THR A 108 -2.50 -0.70 -3.03
C THR A 108 -3.69 0.26 -3.02
N PHE A 109 -4.91 -0.26 -3.06
CA PHE A 109 -6.11 0.58 -2.96
C PHE A 109 -6.23 1.26 -1.60
N PHE A 110 -5.90 0.58 -0.51
CA PHE A 110 -5.93 1.15 0.84
C PHE A 110 -4.94 2.33 0.95
N SER A 111 -3.71 2.13 0.47
CA SER A 111 -2.67 3.16 0.46
C SER A 111 -3.05 4.33 -0.47
N ALA A 112 -3.65 4.04 -1.63
CA ALA A 112 -4.10 5.04 -2.59
C ALA A 112 -5.28 5.88 -2.06
N GLU A 113 -6.30 5.26 -1.48
CA GLU A 113 -7.47 5.95 -0.91
C GLU A 113 -7.02 6.93 0.18
N ARG A 114 -6.15 6.48 1.08
CA ARG A 114 -5.57 7.32 2.13
C ARG A 114 -4.78 8.50 1.60
N SER A 115 -4.00 8.28 0.54
CA SER A 115 -3.08 9.29 0.00
C SER A 115 -3.73 10.19 -1.04
N GLN A 116 -4.94 9.89 -1.48
CA GLN A 116 -5.62 10.57 -2.59
C GLN A 116 -5.71 12.08 -2.36
N LEU A 117 -6.15 12.51 -1.17
CA LEU A 117 -6.30 13.93 -0.83
C LEU A 117 -4.96 14.68 -0.89
N ILE A 118 -3.88 14.03 -0.47
CA ILE A 118 -2.55 14.63 -0.45
C ILE A 118 -2.01 14.73 -1.88
N VAL A 119 -2.16 13.67 -2.67
CA VAL A 119 -1.74 13.66 -4.08
C VAL A 119 -2.51 14.69 -4.89
N THR A 120 -3.83 14.83 -4.67
CA THR A 120 -4.64 15.87 -5.35
C THR A 120 -4.21 17.27 -4.97
N THR A 121 -3.77 17.49 -3.72
CA THR A 121 -3.36 18.81 -3.22
C THR A 121 -1.95 19.19 -3.70
N LEU A 122 -1.01 18.23 -3.67
CA LEU A 122 0.39 18.51 -4.02
C LEU A 122 0.67 18.43 -5.53
N PHE A 123 0.04 17.50 -6.25
CA PHE A 123 0.38 17.18 -7.63
C PHE A 123 -0.86 17.09 -8.54
N PRO A 124 -1.68 18.15 -8.65
CA PRO A 124 -2.92 18.11 -9.44
C PRO A 124 -2.68 17.72 -10.91
N SER A 125 -1.58 18.20 -11.51
CA SER A 125 -1.21 17.88 -12.90
C SER A 125 -0.87 16.40 -13.11
N ARG A 126 -0.46 15.68 -12.05
CA ARG A 126 -0.09 14.25 -12.10
C ARG A 126 -1.22 13.32 -11.67
N LEU A 127 -2.38 13.85 -11.28
CA LEU A 127 -3.51 13.06 -10.78
C LEU A 127 -4.01 12.03 -11.80
N LYS A 128 -4.03 12.37 -13.10
CA LYS A 128 -4.42 11.44 -14.17
C LYS A 128 -3.48 10.24 -14.24
N LEU A 129 -2.17 10.49 -14.17
CA LEU A 129 -1.16 9.43 -14.17
C LEU A 129 -1.28 8.55 -12.93
N PHE A 130 -1.50 9.14 -11.76
CA PHE A 130 -1.73 8.41 -10.51
C PHE A 130 -2.95 7.47 -10.63
N LYS A 131 -4.10 7.99 -11.08
CA LYS A 131 -5.31 7.18 -11.29
C LYS A 131 -5.11 6.07 -12.32
N CYS A 132 -4.40 6.35 -13.41
CA CYS A 132 -4.07 5.34 -14.43
C CYS A 132 -3.18 4.24 -13.86
N THR A 133 -2.18 4.60 -13.05
CA THR A 133 -1.29 3.64 -12.38
C THR A 133 -2.08 2.73 -11.44
N ILE A 134 -2.95 3.30 -10.60
CA ILE A 134 -3.81 2.53 -9.68
C ILE A 134 -4.82 1.66 -10.45
N ALA A 135 -5.34 2.12 -11.58
CA ALA A 135 -6.24 1.34 -12.43
C ALA A 135 -5.54 0.15 -13.11
N LEU A 136 -4.22 0.18 -13.28
CA LEU A 136 -3.43 -0.91 -13.85
C LEU A 136 -3.12 -2.02 -12.82
N ALA A 137 -3.24 -1.72 -11.52
CA ALA A 137 -2.87 -2.63 -10.44
C ALA A 137 -3.52 -4.03 -10.52
N PRO A 138 -4.84 -4.19 -10.80
CA PRO A 138 -5.44 -5.52 -10.91
C PRO A 138 -4.79 -6.40 -11.98
N ALA A 139 -4.49 -5.81 -13.14
CA ALA A 139 -3.87 -6.56 -14.24
C ALA A 139 -2.47 -7.04 -13.87
N ILE A 140 -1.68 -6.21 -13.18
CA ILE A 140 -0.32 -6.55 -12.74
C ILE A 140 -0.35 -7.63 -11.67
N TYR A 141 -1.15 -7.46 -10.61
CA TYR A 141 -1.17 -8.41 -9.48
C TYR A 141 -1.80 -9.75 -9.85
N TYR A 142 -2.85 -9.79 -10.67
CA TYR A 142 -3.43 -11.07 -11.09
C TYR A 142 -2.68 -11.75 -12.23
N ALA A 143 -1.73 -11.06 -12.91
CA ALA A 143 -0.90 -11.70 -13.92
C ALA A 143 -0.06 -12.86 -13.35
N GLN A 144 0.24 -12.84 -12.05
CA GLN A 144 0.97 -13.91 -11.37
C GLN A 144 0.21 -15.23 -11.24
N VAL A 145 -1.10 -15.22 -11.47
CA VAL A 145 -1.94 -16.44 -11.52
C VAL A 145 -1.83 -17.13 -12.88
N ILE A 146 -1.40 -16.42 -13.94
CA ILE A 146 -1.34 -16.95 -15.30
C ILE A 146 -0.37 -18.15 -15.40
N PRO A 147 0.88 -18.09 -14.90
CA PRO A 147 1.81 -19.21 -15.01
C PRO A 147 1.31 -20.54 -14.40
N PRO A 148 0.79 -20.61 -13.15
CA PRO A 148 0.31 -21.87 -12.60
C PRO A 148 -0.96 -22.38 -13.31
N ILE A 149 -1.81 -21.50 -13.85
CA ILE A 149 -2.95 -21.91 -14.68
C ILE A 149 -2.48 -22.52 -16.00
N LEU A 150 -1.53 -21.88 -16.70
CA LEU A 150 -0.97 -22.42 -17.93
C LEU A 150 -0.29 -23.78 -17.69
N HIS A 151 0.40 -23.92 -16.56
CA HIS A 151 0.98 -25.19 -16.13
C HIS A 151 -0.10 -26.28 -16.00
N MET A 152 -1.29 -25.99 -15.47
CA MET A 152 -2.38 -26.98 -15.40
C MET A 152 -2.86 -27.47 -16.77
N PHE A 153 -2.88 -26.61 -17.78
CA PHE A 153 -3.43 -26.94 -19.10
C PHE A 153 -2.43 -27.56 -20.06
N LEU A 154 -1.14 -27.21 -19.94
CA LEU A 154 -0.09 -27.64 -20.87
C LEU A 154 0.60 -28.94 -20.45
N ASP A 155 0.36 -29.41 -19.23
CA ASP A 155 1.04 -30.55 -18.63
C ASP A 155 0.29 -31.88 -18.81
N SER A 156 -0.68 -31.94 -19.73
CA SER A 156 -1.59 -33.08 -19.88
C SER A 156 -0.98 -34.33 -20.56
N ASP A 157 0.15 -34.25 -21.28
CA ASP A 157 0.51 -35.33 -22.22
C ASP A 157 1.98 -35.82 -22.25
N ASP A 158 2.94 -35.31 -21.46
CA ASP A 158 4.36 -35.70 -21.70
C ASP A 158 5.30 -35.70 -20.47
N ALA A 159 5.18 -36.75 -19.64
CA ALA A 159 5.90 -36.94 -18.36
C ALA A 159 7.45 -36.91 -18.44
N ALA A 160 8.04 -37.16 -19.60
CA ALA A 160 9.51 -37.21 -19.78
C ALA A 160 10.12 -35.84 -20.14
N ASN A 161 9.38 -34.96 -20.82
CA ASN A 161 9.80 -33.58 -21.09
C ASN A 161 9.59 -32.65 -19.88
N LEU A 162 8.78 -33.12 -18.93
CA LEU A 162 8.31 -32.47 -17.71
C LEU A 162 9.45 -31.98 -16.79
N TYR A 163 10.51 -32.77 -16.60
CA TYR A 163 11.65 -32.36 -15.76
C TYR A 163 12.48 -31.21 -16.34
N LYS A 164 12.53 -31.08 -17.67
CA LYS A 164 13.21 -29.94 -18.34
C LYS A 164 12.31 -28.70 -18.41
N GLY A 165 10.98 -28.88 -18.41
CA GLY A 165 9.98 -27.81 -18.40
C GLY A 165 9.72 -27.20 -17.03
N ALA A 166 9.75 -27.99 -15.96
CA ALA A 166 9.43 -27.55 -14.59
C ALA A 166 10.23 -26.32 -14.14
N ASN A 167 11.53 -26.29 -14.47
CA ASN A 167 12.40 -25.14 -14.13
C ASN A 167 11.97 -23.85 -14.85
N LYS A 168 11.42 -23.94 -16.07
CA LYS A 168 10.95 -22.77 -16.82
C LYS A 168 9.65 -22.22 -16.23
N TRP A 169 8.74 -23.08 -15.80
CA TRP A 169 7.47 -22.66 -15.19
C TRP A 169 7.70 -21.93 -13.87
N HIS A 170 8.53 -22.49 -12.99
CA HIS A 170 8.87 -21.82 -11.74
C HIS A 170 9.55 -20.46 -11.98
N LEU A 171 10.47 -20.37 -12.95
CA LEU A 171 11.08 -19.10 -13.32
C LEU A 171 10.02 -18.07 -13.77
N LEU A 172 9.03 -18.50 -14.55
CA LEU A 172 7.94 -17.64 -14.98
C LEU A 172 7.09 -17.17 -13.78
N CYS A 173 6.67 -18.07 -12.89
CA CYS A 173 5.96 -17.72 -11.64
C CYS A 173 6.75 -16.68 -10.84
N TYR A 174 8.03 -16.90 -10.61
CA TYR A 174 8.88 -15.96 -9.87
C TYR A 174 9.03 -14.61 -10.57
N THR A 175 9.10 -14.60 -11.90
CA THR A 175 9.20 -13.36 -12.67
C THR A 175 7.95 -12.51 -12.51
N PHE A 176 6.76 -13.10 -12.63
CA PHE A 176 5.51 -12.37 -12.42
C PHE A 176 5.35 -11.89 -10.97
N ASN A 177 5.68 -12.71 -9.99
CA ASN A 177 5.67 -12.30 -8.56
C ASN A 177 6.65 -11.15 -8.30
N ALA A 178 7.84 -11.19 -8.91
CA ALA A 178 8.82 -10.12 -8.77
C ALA A 178 8.32 -8.82 -9.40
N LEU A 179 7.69 -8.87 -10.57
CA LEU A 179 7.09 -7.70 -11.22
C LEU A 179 5.96 -7.09 -10.37
N ALA A 180 5.09 -7.93 -9.81
CA ALA A 180 4.06 -7.51 -8.87
C ALA A 180 4.65 -6.81 -7.64
N GLY A 181 5.64 -7.44 -6.99
CA GLY A 181 6.33 -6.86 -5.83
C GLY A 181 7.07 -5.55 -6.12
N ILE A 182 7.75 -5.44 -7.27
CA ILE A 182 8.39 -4.20 -7.71
C ILE A 182 7.35 -3.10 -7.92
N PHE A 183 6.24 -3.41 -8.58
CA PHE A 183 5.17 -2.46 -8.80
C PHE A 183 4.57 -1.96 -7.47
N LEU A 184 4.28 -2.87 -6.54
CA LEU A 184 3.80 -2.56 -5.19
C LEU A 184 4.73 -1.57 -4.48
N ILE A 185 6.03 -1.86 -4.47
CA ILE A 185 7.04 -1.00 -3.83
C ILE A 185 7.15 0.35 -4.51
N LEU A 186 7.13 0.41 -5.85
CA LEU A 186 7.21 1.68 -6.57
C LEU A 186 6.01 2.58 -6.24
N VAL A 187 4.80 2.02 -6.23
CA VAL A 187 3.58 2.74 -5.86
C VAL A 187 3.64 3.19 -4.41
N ASP A 188 4.02 2.31 -3.49
CA ASP A 188 4.10 2.63 -2.06
C ASP A 188 5.16 3.70 -1.77
N THR A 189 6.34 3.60 -2.40
CA THR A 189 7.41 4.60 -2.31
C THR A 189 6.94 5.96 -2.80
N ALA A 190 6.24 6.00 -3.93
CA ALA A 190 5.72 7.25 -4.50
C ALA A 190 4.67 7.89 -3.58
N LEU A 191 3.78 7.09 -3.00
CA LEU A 191 2.77 7.55 -2.04
C LEU A 191 3.40 8.06 -0.75
N LEU A 192 4.36 7.31 -0.19
CA LEU A 192 5.08 7.71 1.01
C LEU A 192 5.89 8.99 0.78
N ALA A 193 6.56 9.11 -0.38
CA ALA A 193 7.30 10.33 -0.75
C ALA A 193 6.37 11.54 -0.87
N ALA A 194 5.19 11.39 -1.48
CA ALA A 194 4.18 12.45 -1.53
C ALA A 194 3.70 12.84 -0.12
N PHE A 195 3.47 11.86 0.75
CA PHE A 195 3.04 12.06 2.12
C PHE A 195 4.09 12.82 2.96
N LEU A 196 5.36 12.40 2.87
CA LEU A 196 6.47 13.06 3.56
C LEU A 196 6.67 14.49 3.05
N HIS A 197 6.62 14.69 1.73
CA HIS A 197 6.73 16.01 1.12
C HIS A 197 5.62 16.95 1.64
N PHE A 198 4.39 16.45 1.79
CA PHE A 198 3.28 17.21 2.36
C PHE A 198 3.59 17.69 3.78
N ILE A 199 4.04 16.78 4.65
CA ILE A 199 4.37 17.09 6.04
C ILE A 199 5.51 18.11 6.11
N PHE A 200 6.59 17.92 5.35
CA PHE A 200 7.71 18.84 5.36
C PHE A 200 7.32 20.23 4.86
N LYS A 201 6.49 20.32 3.82
CA LYS A 201 5.98 21.59 3.31
C LYS A 201 5.09 22.29 4.34
N ALA A 202 4.19 21.57 4.99
CA ALA A 202 3.33 22.11 6.04
C ALA A 202 4.15 22.69 7.22
N ARG A 203 5.18 21.95 7.67
CA ARG A 203 6.06 22.41 8.76
C ARG A 203 6.87 23.65 8.41
N LYS A 204 7.37 23.74 7.17
CA LYS A 204 8.09 24.93 6.68
C LYS A 204 7.19 26.17 6.61
N GLY A 205 5.90 25.98 6.37
CA GLY A 205 4.91 27.07 6.40
C GLY A 205 4.53 27.56 7.80
N GLY A 206 5.13 27.03 8.87
CA GLY A 206 4.78 27.39 10.24
C GLY A 206 3.48 26.75 10.74
N PHE A 207 2.85 25.88 9.96
CA PHE A 207 1.64 25.19 10.37
C PHE A 207 1.98 24.08 11.37
N ARG A 208 1.22 24.04 12.48
CA ARG A 208 1.23 22.87 13.36
C ARG A 208 0.72 21.67 12.58
N ALA A 209 1.60 20.68 12.39
CA ALA A 209 1.23 19.42 11.75
C ALA A 209 0.05 18.80 12.50
N ASP A 210 -0.97 18.36 11.76
CA ASP A 210 -2.11 17.66 12.33
C ASP A 210 -1.60 16.37 13.01
N PRO A 211 -1.86 16.16 14.31
CA PRO A 211 -1.46 14.95 15.01
C PRO A 211 -1.93 13.67 14.32
N GLN A 212 -3.06 13.72 13.60
CA GLN A 212 -3.56 12.59 12.82
C GLN A 212 -2.62 12.25 11.66
N LEU A 213 -2.18 13.25 10.91
CA LEU A 213 -1.27 13.07 9.78
C LEU A 213 0.09 12.54 10.23
N ASP A 214 0.60 13.03 11.36
CA ASP A 214 1.85 12.51 11.92
C ASP A 214 1.72 11.02 12.29
N LYS A 215 0.61 10.61 12.92
CA LYS A 215 0.37 9.19 13.23
C LYS A 215 0.25 8.34 11.96
N VAL A 216 -0.51 8.81 10.98
CA VAL A 216 -0.62 8.13 9.68
C VAL A 216 0.75 7.99 9.01
N ALA A 217 1.61 9.01 9.11
CA ALA A 217 2.98 8.98 8.58
C ALA A 217 3.78 7.83 9.20
N TRP A 218 3.76 7.73 10.54
CA TRP A 218 4.52 6.71 11.27
C TRP A 218 4.08 5.30 10.89
N TYR A 219 2.78 5.01 10.90
CA TYR A 219 2.28 3.71 10.48
C TYR A 219 2.58 3.44 9.00
N GLY A 220 2.52 4.47 8.14
CA GLY A 220 2.94 4.37 6.75
C GLY A 220 4.39 3.94 6.61
N VAL A 221 5.32 4.59 7.33
CA VAL A 221 6.75 4.23 7.32
C VAL A 221 6.97 2.80 7.80
N TYR A 222 6.30 2.36 8.87
CA TYR A 222 6.42 0.98 9.36
C TYR A 222 5.91 -0.05 8.36
N ALA A 223 4.76 0.21 7.71
CA ALA A 223 4.21 -0.66 6.69
C ALA A 223 5.15 -0.75 5.48
N SER A 224 5.63 0.39 4.98
CA SER A 224 6.61 0.44 3.88
C SER A 224 7.89 -0.29 4.21
N ALA A 225 8.44 -0.09 5.42
CA ALA A 225 9.65 -0.80 5.88
C ALA A 225 9.43 -2.33 5.88
N ALA A 226 8.29 -2.80 6.39
CA ALA A 226 7.94 -4.21 6.34
C ALA A 226 7.80 -4.71 4.89
N CYS A 227 7.17 -3.94 3.98
CA CYS A 227 7.10 -4.28 2.56
C CYS A 227 8.50 -4.41 1.91
N TYR A 228 9.43 -3.51 2.20
CA TYR A 228 10.82 -3.61 1.71
C TYR A 228 11.52 -4.85 2.27
N VAL A 229 11.34 -5.16 3.56
CA VAL A 229 11.91 -6.37 4.16
C VAL A 229 11.34 -7.62 3.48
N THR A 230 10.02 -7.69 3.27
CA THR A 230 9.37 -8.79 2.54
C THR A 230 9.98 -8.98 1.15
N PHE A 231 10.16 -7.89 0.40
CA PHE A 231 10.75 -7.92 -0.92
C PHE A 231 12.21 -8.36 -0.91
N LEU A 232 13.01 -7.88 0.04
CA LEU A 232 14.41 -8.29 0.19
C LEU A 232 14.52 -9.75 0.59
N VAL A 233 13.66 -10.25 1.48
CA VAL A 233 13.61 -11.66 1.87
C VAL A 233 13.24 -12.53 0.67
N PHE A 234 12.23 -12.13 -0.10
CA PHE A 234 11.84 -12.83 -1.33
C PHE A 234 12.96 -12.80 -2.40
N GLY A 235 13.57 -11.63 -2.60
CA GLY A 235 14.69 -11.45 -3.51
C GLY A 235 15.94 -12.24 -3.09
N ALA A 236 16.24 -12.32 -1.79
CA ALA A 236 17.32 -13.15 -1.26
C ALA A 236 17.04 -14.65 -1.46
N ALA A 237 15.78 -15.08 -1.31
CA ALA A 237 15.37 -16.45 -1.63
C ALA A 237 15.64 -16.81 -3.10
N PHE A 238 15.49 -15.82 -3.99
CA PHE A 238 15.73 -15.94 -5.42
C PHE A 238 17.23 -15.88 -5.78
N LEU A 239 17.97 -14.94 -5.20
CA LEU A 239 19.38 -14.66 -5.52
C LEU A 239 20.38 -15.57 -4.79
N GLY A 240 20.04 -16.08 -3.60
CA GLY A 240 20.91 -16.85 -2.69
C GLY A 240 21.45 -18.18 -3.24
N ARG A 241 21.09 -18.55 -4.47
CA ARG A 241 21.69 -19.66 -5.22
C ARG A 241 22.09 -19.20 -6.63
N GLY A 242 22.98 -18.23 -6.71
CA GLY A 242 23.50 -17.67 -7.97
C GLY A 242 23.63 -18.72 -9.08
N GLY A 243 22.73 -18.64 -10.06
CA GLY A 243 22.82 -19.34 -11.35
C GLY A 243 22.38 -20.80 -11.40
N SER A 244 22.48 -21.59 -10.31
CA SER A 244 22.13 -23.02 -10.37
C SER A 244 20.67 -23.28 -9.99
N TRP A 245 19.75 -22.88 -10.87
CA TRP A 245 18.38 -23.44 -10.94
C TRP A 245 18.36 -24.97 -11.09
N ARG A 246 19.53 -25.55 -11.33
CA ARG A 246 19.77 -26.96 -11.59
C ARG A 246 19.95 -27.77 -10.30
N ASP A 247 20.19 -27.13 -9.16
CA ASP A 247 20.39 -27.83 -7.90
C ASP A 247 19.04 -28.12 -7.22
N SER A 248 18.41 -29.22 -7.64
CA SER A 248 17.13 -29.71 -7.13
C SER A 248 17.26 -30.46 -5.79
N SER A 249 18.28 -30.16 -4.98
CA SER A 249 18.48 -30.81 -3.69
C SER A 249 17.29 -30.53 -2.77
N GLU A 250 16.81 -31.53 -2.02
CA GLU A 250 15.64 -31.39 -1.15
C GLU A 250 15.81 -30.26 -0.11
N GLU A 251 17.03 -30.08 0.41
CA GLU A 251 17.37 -28.99 1.31
C GLU A 251 17.14 -27.61 0.69
N SER A 252 17.38 -27.47 -0.62
CA SER A 252 17.17 -26.21 -1.34
C SER A 252 15.70 -25.80 -1.39
N VAL A 253 14.84 -26.77 -1.69
CA VAL A 253 13.40 -26.60 -1.81
C VAL A 253 12.82 -26.33 -0.42
N GLY A 254 13.29 -27.07 0.59
CA GLY A 254 12.92 -26.88 1.98
C GLY A 254 13.20 -25.45 2.48
N LEU A 255 14.43 -24.97 2.29
CA LEU A 255 14.81 -23.62 2.69
C LEU A 255 13.97 -22.54 1.99
N ARG A 256 13.73 -22.67 0.68
CA ARG A 256 12.87 -21.73 -0.07
C ARG A 256 11.46 -21.66 0.51
N ARG A 257 10.85 -22.80 0.85
CA ARG A 257 9.52 -22.85 1.48
C ARG A 257 9.48 -22.14 2.84
N VAL A 258 10.51 -22.35 3.66
CA VAL A 258 10.65 -21.64 4.95
C VAL A 258 10.76 -20.14 4.73
N VAL A 259 11.60 -19.70 3.79
CA VAL A 259 11.78 -18.27 3.49
C VAL A 259 10.48 -17.63 2.96
N MET A 260 9.73 -18.34 2.11
CA MET A 260 8.40 -17.89 1.67
C MET A 260 7.44 -17.74 2.84
N THR A 261 7.41 -18.70 3.76
CA THR A 261 6.57 -18.62 4.96
C THR A 261 6.95 -17.43 5.84
N VAL A 262 8.25 -17.13 5.97
CA VAL A 262 8.71 -15.91 6.67
C VAL A 262 8.22 -14.63 5.97
N ALA A 263 8.25 -14.60 4.63
CA ALA A 263 7.70 -13.48 3.88
C ALA A 263 6.18 -13.31 4.12
N ILE A 264 5.43 -14.41 4.22
CA ILE A 264 4.00 -14.39 4.58
C ILE A 264 3.79 -13.80 5.99
N CYS A 265 4.64 -14.15 6.97
CA CYS A 265 4.59 -13.53 8.30
C CYS A 265 4.87 -12.02 8.25
N MET A 266 5.71 -11.54 7.33
CA MET A 266 5.94 -10.10 7.17
C MET A 266 4.73 -9.39 6.55
N ILE A 267 4.00 -10.04 5.63
CA ILE A 267 2.71 -9.54 5.12
C ILE A 267 1.70 -9.39 6.28
N ASP A 268 1.69 -10.35 7.21
CA ASP A 268 0.87 -10.27 8.41
C ASP A 268 1.18 -9.02 9.26
N ILE A 269 2.46 -8.72 9.46
CA ILE A 269 2.91 -7.50 10.15
C ILE A 269 2.46 -6.22 9.41
N VAL A 270 2.49 -6.22 8.07
CA VAL A 270 1.97 -5.11 7.26
C VAL A 270 0.47 -4.91 7.55
N LEU A 271 -0.34 -5.96 7.52
CA LEU A 271 -1.78 -5.86 7.78
C LEU A 271 -2.09 -5.46 9.23
N MET A 272 -1.36 -5.99 10.21
CA MET A 272 -1.43 -5.52 11.60
C MET A 272 -1.12 -4.03 11.72
N THR A 273 -0.14 -3.53 10.98
CA THR A 273 0.25 -2.11 10.96
C THR A 273 -0.86 -1.25 10.36
N LEU A 274 -1.49 -1.69 9.26
CA LEU A 274 -2.63 -0.98 8.67
C LEU A 274 -3.86 -0.97 9.59
N PHE A 275 -4.14 -2.09 10.25
CA PHE A 275 -5.19 -2.15 11.27
C PHE A 275 -4.90 -1.21 12.44
N GLY A 276 -3.67 -1.21 12.96
CA GLY A 276 -3.21 -0.29 14.00
C GLY A 276 -3.35 1.18 13.59
N MET A 277 -3.04 1.51 12.34
CA MET A 277 -3.24 2.84 11.79
C MET A 277 -4.71 3.25 11.84
N LYS A 278 -5.60 2.37 11.38
CA LYS A 278 -7.05 2.61 11.40
C LYS A 278 -7.56 2.85 12.82
N VAL A 279 -7.11 2.05 13.79
CA VAL A 279 -7.47 2.23 15.21
C VAL A 279 -6.97 3.59 15.72
N ALA A 280 -5.74 3.98 15.38
CA ALA A 280 -5.16 5.24 15.82
C ALA A 280 -5.90 6.47 15.26
N VAL A 281 -6.24 6.46 13.96
CA VAL A 281 -7.00 7.55 13.31
C VAL A 281 -8.37 7.69 13.94
N ASN A 282 -9.12 6.60 14.05
CA ASN A 282 -10.45 6.60 14.67
C ASN A 282 -10.45 7.10 16.13
N ARG A 283 -9.40 6.78 16.90
CA ARG A 283 -9.26 7.29 18.27
C ARG A 283 -9.11 8.81 18.27
N LEU A 284 -8.28 9.37 17.39
CA LEU A 284 -8.08 10.81 17.31
C LEU A 284 -9.35 11.56 16.88
N GLU A 285 -10.12 11.02 15.95
CA GLU A 285 -11.41 11.61 15.56
C GLU A 285 -12.38 11.72 16.73
N ARG A 286 -12.42 10.71 17.61
CA ARG A 286 -13.30 10.70 18.80
C ARG A 286 -12.89 11.71 19.87
N TYR A 287 -11.61 12.04 19.98
CA TYR A 287 -11.14 13.10 20.89
C TYR A 287 -11.41 14.51 20.34
N GLY A 288 -12.21 14.64 19.28
CA GLY A 288 -12.58 15.94 18.72
C GLY A 288 -11.47 16.61 17.92
N VAL A 289 -10.36 15.91 17.66
CA VAL A 289 -9.33 16.35 16.72
C VAL A 289 -9.90 16.13 15.32
N LYS A 290 -10.74 17.05 14.84
CA LYS A 290 -11.22 17.04 13.46
C LYS A 290 -10.09 17.56 12.55
N MET A 291 -9.90 16.94 11.39
CA MET A 291 -9.05 17.48 10.32
C MET A 291 -9.65 18.78 9.76
N ASN A 292 -9.57 19.88 10.51
CA ASN A 292 -9.88 21.22 9.99
C ASN A 292 -8.79 21.70 9.02
N THR A 293 -7.64 21.04 9.03
CA THR A 293 -6.41 21.39 8.30
C THR A 293 -6.48 21.14 6.80
N ALA A 294 -7.18 20.12 6.30
CA ALA A 294 -7.21 19.90 4.85
C ALA A 294 -8.02 20.99 4.12
N ALA A 295 -9.20 21.34 4.64
CA ALA A 295 -10.02 22.42 4.07
C ALA A 295 -9.39 23.80 4.31
N ALA A 296 -8.80 24.05 5.49
CA ALA A 296 -8.09 25.30 5.77
C ALA A 296 -6.82 25.43 4.92
N ALA A 297 -5.99 24.40 4.83
CA ALA A 297 -4.79 24.40 3.99
C ALA A 297 -5.14 24.46 2.50
N GLN A 298 -6.26 23.89 2.06
CA GLN A 298 -6.72 24.01 0.68
C GLN A 298 -7.17 25.44 0.38
N ASN A 299 -7.96 26.07 1.26
CA ASN A 299 -8.39 27.46 1.09
C ASN A 299 -7.20 28.43 1.12
N GLU A 300 -6.21 28.19 1.98
CA GLU A 300 -5.03 29.05 2.11
C GLU A 300 -4.00 28.79 1.01
N PHE A 301 -3.86 27.55 0.51
CA PHE A 301 -3.01 27.25 -0.64
C PHE A 301 -3.55 27.89 -1.92
N VAL A 302 -4.88 27.85 -2.12
CA VAL A 302 -5.56 28.58 -3.19
C VAL A 302 -5.35 30.09 -3.00
N GLY A 303 -5.44 30.59 -1.77
CA GLY A 303 -5.16 31.99 -1.44
C GLY A 303 -3.73 32.44 -1.76
N ALA A 304 -2.71 31.66 -1.38
CA ALA A 304 -1.31 31.96 -1.60
C ALA A 304 -0.89 31.86 -3.09
N THR A 305 -1.44 30.89 -3.82
CA THR A 305 -1.22 30.82 -5.28
C THR A 305 -1.89 31.96 -6.02
N ALA A 306 -3.07 32.41 -5.59
CA ALA A 306 -3.72 33.60 -6.14
C ALA A 306 -2.92 34.89 -5.86
N THR A 307 -2.41 35.08 -4.64
CA THR A 307 -1.59 36.27 -4.32
C THR A 307 -0.27 36.28 -5.08
N THR A 308 0.35 35.13 -5.30
CA THR A 308 1.59 35.04 -6.09
C THR A 308 1.33 35.35 -7.56
N ALA A 309 0.21 34.85 -8.13
CA ALA A 309 -0.21 35.15 -9.49
C ALA A 309 -0.50 36.65 -9.70
N ASP A 310 -1.21 37.29 -8.75
CA ASP A 310 -1.48 38.73 -8.79
C ASP A 310 -0.20 39.56 -8.64
N THR A 311 0.74 39.15 -7.79
CA THR A 311 2.02 39.86 -7.64
C THR A 311 2.87 39.74 -8.91
N THR A 312 2.88 38.59 -9.59
CA THR A 312 3.54 38.45 -10.90
C THR A 312 2.83 39.23 -12.00
N ALA A 313 1.50 39.35 -11.96
CA ALA A 313 0.74 40.17 -12.91
C ALA A 313 1.03 41.67 -12.70
N ILE A 314 1.11 42.15 -11.45
CA ILE A 314 1.46 43.53 -11.11
C ILE A 314 2.92 43.82 -11.49
N THR A 315 3.83 42.87 -11.27
CA THR A 315 5.25 43.06 -11.64
C THR A 315 5.45 43.02 -13.16
N ALA A 316 4.72 42.17 -13.89
CA ALA A 316 4.73 42.16 -15.35
C ALA A 316 4.09 43.41 -15.96
N HIS A 317 3.01 43.94 -15.34
CA HIS A 317 2.41 45.21 -15.74
C HIS A 317 3.35 46.40 -15.50
N ASN A 318 4.13 46.39 -14.42
CA ASN A 318 5.14 47.43 -14.17
C ASN A 318 6.36 47.31 -15.10
N PHE A 319 6.71 46.11 -15.56
CA PHE A 319 7.80 45.94 -16.54
C PHE A 319 7.41 46.33 -17.97
N GLN A 320 6.10 46.39 -18.28
CA GLN A 320 5.60 46.81 -19.58
C GLN A 320 5.37 48.32 -19.70
N VAL A 321 5.38 49.05 -18.58
CA VAL A 321 5.28 50.53 -18.55
C VAL A 321 6.65 51.21 -18.74
N ASP A 322 7.77 50.53 -18.49
CA ASP A 322 9.12 51.09 -18.67
C ASP A 322 9.74 50.87 -20.07
N ALA A 323 9.03 50.20 -20.99
CA ALA A 323 9.55 49.89 -22.33
C ALA A 323 8.99 50.78 -23.46
N GLY A 324 8.21 51.83 -23.16
CA GLY A 324 7.62 52.63 -24.23
C GLY A 324 6.97 53.93 -23.79
N ASP A 325 7.75 54.89 -23.28
CA ASP A 325 7.32 56.30 -23.39
C ASP A 325 8.50 57.29 -23.41
N SER A 326 9.28 57.23 -24.50
CA SER A 326 10.08 58.38 -24.92
C SER A 326 9.24 59.25 -25.86
N GLY A 327 8.32 60.03 -25.28
CA GLY A 327 7.97 61.33 -25.81
C GLY A 327 6.51 61.55 -26.21
N ARG A 328 5.73 62.13 -25.29
CA ARG A 328 4.98 63.35 -25.58
C ARG A 328 4.45 64.02 -24.31
N ARG A 329 5.09 65.13 -23.94
CA ARG A 329 4.48 66.16 -23.08
C ARG A 329 3.34 66.80 -23.86
N THR A 330 2.11 66.61 -23.41
CA THR A 330 1.03 67.57 -23.67
C THR A 330 0.39 67.98 -22.36
N HIS A 331 0.64 69.24 -22.02
CA HIS A 331 -0.19 70.09 -21.18
C HIS A 331 -1.67 69.82 -21.41
N ARG A 332 -2.42 69.50 -20.36
CA ARG A 332 -3.84 69.88 -20.31
C ARG A 332 -4.24 70.28 -18.89
N THR A 333 -4.96 71.38 -18.92
CA THR A 333 -5.43 72.26 -17.87
C THR A 333 -6.53 71.63 -17.01
N PHE A 334 -6.51 72.08 -15.75
CA PHE A 334 -7.58 72.12 -14.77
C PHE A 334 -8.94 72.53 -15.37
N GLU A 335 -10.04 71.87 -14.96
CA GLU A 335 -11.34 72.50 -14.62
C GLU A 335 -12.39 71.48 -14.13
N GLY A 336 -13.18 71.89 -13.13
CA GLY A 336 -14.53 71.37 -12.84
C GLY A 336 -14.63 70.30 -11.73
N SER A 337 -14.91 70.66 -10.47
CA SER A 337 -16.25 70.94 -9.90
C SER A 337 -17.24 69.77 -10.03
N GLY A 338 -17.63 69.14 -8.92
CA GLY A 338 -18.69 68.13 -8.91
C GLY A 338 -19.02 67.56 -7.53
N ASN A 339 -19.90 68.26 -6.81
CA ASN A 339 -20.47 67.96 -5.50
C ASN A 339 -21.06 66.54 -5.29
N ALA A 340 -20.88 66.06 -4.06
CA ALA A 340 -21.86 65.49 -3.12
C ALA A 340 -23.03 64.64 -3.63
N ARG A 341 -23.18 63.43 -3.05
CA ARG A 341 -24.45 63.01 -2.43
C ARG A 341 -24.28 61.80 -1.50
N SER A 342 -24.60 62.02 -0.23
CA SER A 342 -25.10 61.02 0.70
C SER A 342 -26.53 60.61 0.33
N ALA A 343 -26.92 59.35 0.58
CA ALA A 343 -28.23 59.02 1.17
C ALA A 343 -28.35 57.50 1.44
N ASN A 344 -28.47 57.19 2.73
CA ASN A 344 -29.53 56.41 3.39
C ASN A 344 -29.83 54.93 3.02
N LEU A 345 -29.85 54.14 4.11
CA LEU A 345 -30.49 52.85 4.41
C LEU A 345 -32.06 52.90 4.32
N PRO A 346 -32.83 51.92 4.86
CA PRO A 346 -33.21 50.60 4.35
C PRO A 346 -34.78 50.50 4.26
N PRO A 347 -35.44 49.32 4.20
CA PRO A 347 -35.53 48.32 5.28
C PRO A 347 -35.01 46.92 4.94
#